data_AF-A0A2W4QMW6-F1
#
_entry.id   AF-A0A2W4QMW6-F1
#
_cell.length_a   1.000
_cell.length_b   1.000
_cell.length_c   1.000
_cell.angle_alpha   90.00
_cell.angle_beta   90.00
_cell.angle_gamma   90.00
#
_symmetry.space_group_name_H-M   'P 1'
#
loop_
_entity.id
_entity.type
_entity.pdbx_description
1 polymer ?
#
loop_
_entity_poly.entity_id
_entity_poly.type
_entity_poly.pdbx_seq_one_letter_code
_entity_poly.pdbx_strand_id
1 'polypeptide(L)'
;MRIRAQDILNFGQLYLQEGEWNGKRILSKEWVSEATRKQVNSQDNDSDWGQGYGYQFWRCKPGCYRGDGAFGQYCIVVPDKNAVIAITSETKDMAASMQLVWDHILPAMKDTPSLPDDAAAADKLRSMSAGLKLAIEGTSVATNRKDQVNGKTYQFAENSYNAQRVSFSFAGDQCEVTFEEDGKAIRFKSGAGAWVTDGEKPGNSLFALRGRTPVRTAISSHYYWSDPDTLVVTAKYVENAHHDVFTFVFSDDGLELRFGNSVSSFRGDADPRAPIRAALVDA
;
A
#
# COMPACT_ATOMS: atom_id res chain seq x y z
N MET A 1 -1.02 -10.75 8.68
CA MET A 1 -2.36 -10.34 9.16
C MET A 1 -2.85 -9.20 8.27
N ARG A 2 -4.13 -9.20 7.88
CA ARG A 2 -4.77 -8.10 7.12
C ARG A 2 -5.97 -7.64 7.93
N ILE A 3 -5.96 -6.38 8.35
CA ILE A 3 -7.02 -5.77 9.15
C ILE A 3 -7.14 -4.30 8.73
N ARG A 4 -8.30 -3.69 8.99
CA ARG A 4 -8.51 -2.28 8.64
C ARG A 4 -7.82 -1.39 9.67
N ALA A 5 -7.53 -0.15 9.30
CA ALA A 5 -7.01 0.85 10.23
C ALA A 5 -7.92 1.01 11.47
N GLN A 6 -9.24 0.90 11.30
CA GLN A 6 -10.19 0.91 12.41
C GLN A 6 -9.98 -0.26 13.40
N ASP A 7 -9.64 -1.45 12.91
CA ASP A 7 -9.42 -2.61 13.77
C ASP A 7 -8.10 -2.46 14.55
N ILE A 8 -7.09 -1.82 13.95
CA ILE A 8 -5.85 -1.41 14.62
C ILE A 8 -6.15 -0.39 15.73
N LEU A 9 -6.96 0.63 15.43
CA LEU A 9 -7.39 1.63 16.42
C LEU A 9 -8.12 0.98 17.59
N ASN A 10 -9.04 0.04 17.33
CA ASN A 10 -9.76 -0.67 18.38
C ASN A 10 -8.79 -1.48 19.27
N PHE A 11 -7.79 -2.13 18.68
CA PHE A 11 -6.75 -2.84 19.44
C PHE A 11 -5.92 -1.87 20.31
N GLY A 12 -5.47 -0.75 19.76
CA GLY A 12 -4.76 0.27 20.56
C GLY A 12 -5.64 0.87 21.64
N GLN A 13 -6.94 1.06 21.38
CA GLN A 13 -7.90 1.60 22.34
C GLN A 13 -8.14 0.63 23.51
N LEU A 14 -8.16 -0.69 23.27
CA LEU A 14 -8.19 -1.69 24.34
C LEU A 14 -6.99 -1.52 25.30
N TYR A 15 -5.79 -1.28 24.75
CA TYR A 15 -4.58 -1.07 25.54
C TYR A 15 -4.56 0.30 26.24
N LEU A 16 -5.07 1.34 25.58
CA LEU A 16 -5.26 2.66 26.19
C LEU A 16 -6.22 2.60 27.38
N GLN A 17 -7.26 1.78 27.27
CA GLN A 17 -8.26 1.52 28.34
C GLN A 17 -7.81 0.44 29.32
N GLU A 18 -6.50 0.16 29.41
CA GLU A 18 -5.91 -0.77 30.38
C GLU A 18 -6.53 -2.18 30.35
N GLY A 19 -7.00 -2.63 29.18
CA GLY A 19 -7.55 -3.96 28.95
C GLY A 19 -9.06 -4.08 29.10
N GLU A 20 -9.77 -2.97 29.33
CA GLU A 20 -11.24 -2.93 29.34
C GLU A 20 -11.81 -2.52 27.98
N TRP A 21 -12.91 -3.17 27.57
CA TRP A 21 -13.68 -2.82 26.38
C TRP A 21 -15.17 -2.89 26.69
N ASN A 22 -15.88 -1.77 26.51
CA ASN A 22 -17.32 -1.66 26.76
C ASN A 22 -17.75 -2.21 28.14
N GLY A 23 -17.01 -1.85 29.20
CA GLY A 23 -17.29 -2.30 30.58
C GLY A 23 -16.90 -3.74 30.88
N LYS A 24 -16.30 -4.47 29.93
CA LYS A 24 -15.81 -5.83 30.13
C LYS A 24 -14.28 -5.86 30.05
N ARG A 25 -13.66 -6.43 31.09
CA ARG A 25 -12.22 -6.69 31.11
C ARG A 25 -11.86 -7.86 30.18
N ILE A 26 -11.06 -7.58 29.15
CA ILE A 26 -10.52 -8.58 28.21
C ILE A 26 -9.09 -8.94 28.60
N LEU A 27 -8.28 -7.96 28.99
CA LEU A 27 -6.91 -8.13 29.49
C LEU A 27 -6.82 -7.59 30.92
N SER A 28 -5.95 -8.17 31.75
CA SER A 28 -5.71 -7.59 33.06
C SER A 28 -4.93 -6.28 32.93
N LYS A 29 -5.19 -5.33 33.84
CA LYS A 29 -4.46 -4.06 33.89
C LYS A 29 -2.97 -4.30 34.10
N GLU A 30 -2.65 -5.30 34.93
CA GLU A 30 -1.28 -5.72 35.22
C GLU A 30 -0.59 -6.24 33.96
N TRP A 31 -1.29 -7.00 33.11
CA TRP A 31 -0.75 -7.47 31.83
C TRP A 31 -0.47 -6.32 30.87
N VAL A 32 -1.40 -5.37 30.73
CA VAL A 32 -1.19 -4.21 29.87
C VAL A 32 0.03 -3.40 30.33
N SER A 33 0.16 -3.16 31.64
CA SER A 33 1.30 -2.46 32.22
C SER A 33 2.62 -3.21 32.00
N GLU A 34 2.63 -4.53 32.22
CA GLU A 34 3.79 -5.39 32.05
C GLU A 34 4.23 -5.47 30.57
N ALA A 35 3.28 -5.66 29.66
CA ALA A 35 3.56 -5.85 28.25
C ALA A 35 4.10 -4.59 27.57
N THR A 36 3.71 -3.41 28.04
CA THR A 36 4.01 -2.13 27.39
C THR A 36 5.19 -1.37 28.04
N ARG A 37 5.67 -1.82 29.22
CA ARG A 37 6.89 -1.27 29.83
C ARG A 37 8.15 -1.84 29.19
N LYS A 38 9.27 -1.14 29.40
CA LYS A 38 10.58 -1.58 28.94
C LYS A 38 11.01 -2.83 29.73
N GLN A 39 11.14 -3.95 29.02
CA GLN A 39 11.67 -5.21 29.55
C GLN A 39 13.13 -5.41 29.16
N VAL A 40 13.50 -4.97 27.95
CA VAL A 40 14.86 -5.05 27.42
C VAL A 40 15.26 -3.76 26.71
N ASN A 41 16.57 -3.51 26.65
CA ASN A 41 17.14 -2.54 25.69
C ASN A 41 16.97 -3.08 24.27
N SER A 42 16.84 -2.19 23.30
CA SER A 42 16.59 -2.55 21.90
C SER A 42 17.72 -2.08 20.97
N GLN A 43 17.90 -0.77 20.82
CA GLN A 43 19.04 -0.18 20.11
C GLN A 43 19.77 0.78 21.03
N ASP A 44 21.08 0.87 20.88
CA ASP A 44 21.92 1.79 21.67
C ASP A 44 22.01 3.15 20.96
N ASN A 45 20.88 3.87 20.90
CA ASN A 45 20.76 5.20 20.33
C ASN A 45 19.51 5.92 20.87
N ASP A 46 19.37 7.21 20.56
CA ASP A 46 18.23 8.04 21.01
C ASP A 46 17.02 7.99 20.07
N SER A 47 16.99 7.07 19.10
CA SER A 47 15.83 6.94 18.19
C SER A 47 14.60 6.38 18.91
N ASP A 48 13.43 6.44 18.26
CA ASP A 48 12.23 5.77 18.74
C ASP A 48 12.42 4.26 18.94
N TRP A 49 13.30 3.60 18.16
CA TRP A 49 13.63 2.18 18.35
C TRP A 49 14.68 1.94 19.44
N GLY A 50 15.32 2.98 19.97
CA GLY A 50 16.24 2.89 21.12
C GLY A 50 15.54 2.90 22.49
N GLN A 51 14.25 3.22 22.53
CA GLN A 51 13.50 3.45 23.77
C GLN A 51 13.16 2.17 24.57
N GLY A 52 13.52 1.00 24.03
CA GLY A 52 13.32 -0.31 24.63
C GLY A 52 12.13 -1.07 24.05
N TYR A 53 11.99 -2.32 24.52
CA TYR A 53 10.96 -3.25 24.06
C TYR A 53 10.36 -4.03 25.23
N GLY A 54 9.07 -4.36 25.14
CA GLY A 54 8.37 -5.20 26.12
C GLY A 54 7.34 -6.06 25.40
N TYR A 55 7.27 -7.36 25.70
CA TYR A 55 6.31 -8.37 25.19
C TYR A 55 5.54 -8.03 23.89
N GLN A 56 6.25 -7.74 22.80
CA GLN A 56 5.72 -7.41 21.46
C GLN A 56 5.36 -5.93 21.18
N PHE A 57 5.73 -5.01 22.08
CA PHE A 57 5.58 -3.57 21.96
C PHE A 57 6.94 -2.88 21.94
N TRP A 58 7.11 -2.01 20.96
CA TRP A 58 8.19 -1.03 20.96
C TRP A 58 7.80 0.13 21.85
N ARG A 59 8.73 0.59 22.68
CA ARG A 59 8.62 1.92 23.28
C ARG A 59 8.96 2.98 22.23
N CYS A 60 8.54 4.21 22.44
CA CYS A 60 8.94 5.37 21.63
C CYS A 60 9.09 6.61 22.53
N LYS A 61 8.65 7.80 22.08
CA LYS A 61 8.56 9.02 22.89
C LYS A 61 8.15 8.72 24.34
N PRO A 62 8.68 9.44 25.35
CA PRO A 62 8.38 9.16 26.75
C PRO A 62 6.88 8.93 26.99
N GLY A 63 6.54 7.84 27.68
CA GLY A 63 5.15 7.45 27.97
C GLY A 63 4.42 6.71 26.83
N CYS A 64 4.94 6.69 25.61
CA CYS A 64 4.30 6.10 24.44
C CYS A 64 4.84 4.70 24.11
N TYR A 65 3.97 3.85 23.55
CA TYR A 65 4.34 2.52 23.06
C TYR A 65 3.58 2.21 21.76
N ARG A 66 4.11 1.27 20.97
CA ARG A 66 3.54 0.93 19.67
C ARG A 66 3.69 -0.52 19.26
N GLY A 67 2.74 -0.99 18.45
CA GLY A 67 2.97 -2.07 17.49
C GLY A 67 3.63 -1.51 16.23
N ASP A 68 4.63 -2.23 15.72
CA ASP A 68 5.46 -1.82 14.58
C ASP A 68 5.47 -2.93 13.53
N GLY A 69 5.13 -2.59 12.29
CA GLY A 69 5.13 -3.48 11.14
C GLY A 69 5.95 -2.89 10.00
N ALA A 70 6.60 -3.78 9.25
CA ALA A 70 7.45 -3.40 8.14
C ALA A 70 6.73 -2.44 7.16
N PHE A 71 7.48 -1.49 6.63
CA PHE A 71 7.01 -0.48 5.69
C PHE A 71 6.03 0.57 6.26
N GLY A 72 6.11 0.80 7.58
CA GLY A 72 5.43 1.89 8.28
C GLY A 72 4.03 1.56 8.79
N GLN A 73 3.78 0.31 9.19
CA GLN A 73 2.50 -0.04 9.83
C GLN A 73 2.61 0.24 11.33
N TYR A 74 1.76 1.13 11.85
CA TYR A 74 1.84 1.53 13.24
C TYR A 74 0.51 1.47 13.96
N CYS A 75 0.58 1.03 15.21
CA CYS A 75 -0.43 1.22 16.24
C CYS A 75 0.24 1.94 17.41
N ILE A 76 0.15 3.26 17.48
CA ILE A 76 0.80 4.07 18.52
C ILE A 76 -0.23 4.41 19.58
N VAL A 77 0.08 4.10 20.84
CA VAL A 77 -0.73 4.48 21.99
C VAL A 77 -0.01 5.59 22.75
N VAL A 78 -0.75 6.67 23.03
CA VAL A 78 -0.26 7.88 23.70
C VAL A 78 -1.13 8.11 24.94
N PRO A 79 -0.84 7.43 26.07
CA PRO A 79 -1.66 7.47 27.28
C PRO A 79 -1.90 8.89 27.80
N ASP A 80 -0.84 9.70 27.87
CA ASP A 80 -0.91 11.08 28.39
C ASP A 80 -1.84 11.98 27.57
N LYS A 81 -2.16 11.60 26.33
CA LYS A 81 -3.08 12.32 25.43
C LYS A 81 -4.41 11.61 25.23
N ASN A 82 -4.64 10.49 25.94
CA ASN A 82 -5.81 9.65 25.76
C ASN A 82 -6.08 9.35 24.27
N ALA A 83 -5.02 9.02 23.53
CA ALA A 83 -5.06 8.91 22.08
C ALA A 83 -4.43 7.63 21.54
N VAL A 84 -4.97 7.17 20.41
CA VAL A 84 -4.43 6.07 19.61
C VAL A 84 -4.31 6.54 18.17
N ILE A 85 -3.17 6.24 17.55
CA ILE A 85 -2.87 6.60 16.17
C ILE A 85 -2.57 5.32 15.40
N ALA A 86 -3.34 5.06 14.34
CA ALA A 86 -3.08 3.97 13.42
C ALA A 86 -2.56 4.53 12.09
N ILE A 87 -1.47 3.96 11.59
CA ILE A 87 -0.90 4.30 10.29
C ILE A 87 -0.75 3.01 9.49
N THR A 88 -1.28 3.00 8.28
CA THR A 88 -1.03 1.95 7.29
C THR A 88 -0.41 2.61 6.07
N SER A 89 0.78 2.16 5.69
CA SER A 89 1.56 2.83 4.64
C SER A 89 2.34 1.85 3.79
N GLU A 90 3.01 2.41 2.79
CA GLU A 90 4.01 1.72 1.98
C GLU A 90 5.21 2.67 1.88
N THR A 91 6.09 2.63 2.88
CA THR A 91 7.26 3.53 2.95
C THR A 91 8.53 2.80 3.37
N LYS A 92 9.67 3.21 2.80
CA LYS A 92 10.99 2.81 3.32
C LYS A 92 11.46 3.70 4.47
N ASP A 93 10.96 4.94 4.52
CA ASP A 93 11.29 5.90 5.56
C ASP A 93 10.25 5.84 6.68
N MET A 94 10.39 4.78 7.46
CA MET A 94 9.55 4.47 8.61
C MET A 94 9.68 5.56 9.70
N ALA A 95 10.90 6.05 9.92
CA ALA A 95 11.19 7.09 10.90
C ALA A 95 10.49 8.41 10.55
N ALA A 96 10.55 8.84 9.28
CA ALA A 96 9.87 10.06 8.85
C ALA A 96 8.36 10.02 9.09
N SER A 97 7.73 8.86 8.93
CA SER A 97 6.28 8.72 9.16
C SER A 97 5.91 8.94 10.62
N MET A 98 6.71 8.43 11.56
CA MET A 98 6.52 8.73 12.99
C MET A 98 6.89 10.17 13.32
N GLN A 99 7.93 10.72 12.71
CA GLN A 99 8.36 12.09 12.94
C GLN A 99 7.26 13.11 12.60
N LEU A 100 6.49 12.88 11.53
CA LEU A 100 5.31 13.70 11.21
C LEU A 100 4.25 13.70 12.33
N VAL A 101 4.06 12.57 13.01
CA VAL A 101 3.17 12.49 14.17
C VAL A 101 3.70 13.36 15.31
N TRP A 102 5.01 13.27 15.57
CA TRP A 102 5.67 14.01 16.65
C TRP A 102 5.70 15.51 16.41
N ASP A 103 5.84 15.95 15.16
CA ASP A 103 5.98 17.36 14.82
C ASP A 103 4.65 18.08 14.62
N HIS A 104 3.61 17.36 14.17
CA HIS A 104 2.34 17.99 13.78
C HIS A 104 1.15 17.54 14.60
N ILE A 105 1.01 16.24 14.88
CA ILE A 105 -0.20 15.70 15.52
C ILE A 105 -0.11 15.84 17.03
N LEU A 106 0.98 15.37 17.62
CA LEU A 106 1.14 15.35 19.08
C LEU A 106 1.12 16.78 19.69
N PRO A 107 1.81 17.80 19.12
CA PRO A 107 1.75 19.15 19.65
C PRO A 107 0.38 19.83 19.48
N ALA A 108 -0.44 19.36 18.52
CA ALA A 108 -1.79 19.87 18.31
C ALA A 108 -2.81 19.31 19.32
N MET A 109 -2.51 18.20 20.00
CA MET A 109 -3.32 17.60 21.06
C MET A 109 -3.16 18.39 22.38
N LYS A 110 -3.88 19.51 22.47
CA LYS A 110 -3.89 20.38 23.65
C LYS A 110 -4.68 19.72 24.79
N ASP A 111 -4.23 19.95 26.02
CA ASP A 111 -4.91 19.52 27.25
C ASP A 111 -6.07 20.48 27.58
N THR A 112 -6.97 20.64 26.62
CA THR A 112 -8.17 21.47 26.75
C THR A 112 -9.41 20.58 26.87
N PRO A 113 -10.49 21.05 27.52
CA PRO A 113 -11.78 20.38 27.47
C PRO A 113 -12.21 20.09 26.03
N SER A 114 -13.11 19.12 25.86
CA SER A 114 -13.73 18.84 24.56
C SER A 114 -14.17 20.13 23.90
N LEU A 115 -13.71 20.35 22.67
CA LEU A 115 -14.12 21.51 21.89
C LEU A 115 -15.64 21.45 21.67
N PRO A 116 -16.32 22.61 21.64
CA PRO A 116 -17.71 22.64 21.23
C PRO A 116 -17.84 22.15 19.78
N ASP A 117 -19.01 21.64 19.42
CA ASP A 117 -19.30 21.23 18.05
C ASP A 117 -19.07 22.41 17.08
N ASP A 118 -18.20 22.20 16.10
CA ASP A 118 -17.88 23.17 15.06
C ASP A 118 -18.12 22.55 13.68
N ALA A 119 -19.32 22.79 13.15
CA ALA A 119 -19.73 22.27 11.85
C ALA A 119 -18.84 22.79 10.70
N ALA A 120 -18.39 24.04 10.77
CA ALA A 120 -17.56 24.65 9.74
C ALA A 120 -16.16 24.02 9.71
N ALA A 121 -15.56 23.77 10.88
CA ALA A 121 -14.30 23.05 10.97
C ALA A 121 -14.43 21.60 10.50
N ALA A 122 -15.53 20.91 10.84
CA ALA A 122 -15.80 19.56 10.38
C ALA A 122 -15.96 19.49 8.84
N ASP A 123 -16.68 20.43 8.23
CA ASP A 123 -16.85 20.51 6.78
C ASP A 123 -15.54 20.84 6.06
N LYS A 124 -14.72 21.71 6.65
CA LYS A 124 -13.37 21.98 6.15
C LYS A 124 -12.51 20.71 6.18
N LEU A 125 -12.54 19.95 7.28
CA LEU A 125 -11.80 18.68 7.39
C LEU A 125 -12.29 17.67 6.35
N ARG A 126 -13.61 17.48 6.21
CA ARG A 126 -14.18 16.58 5.18
C ARG A 126 -13.73 16.97 3.78
N SER A 127 -13.75 18.27 3.47
CA SER A 127 -13.32 18.80 2.16
C SER A 127 -11.82 18.55 1.92
N MET A 128 -10.98 18.78 2.92
CA MET A 128 -9.54 18.49 2.84
C MET A 128 -9.29 16.99 2.66
N SER A 129 -9.94 16.14 3.45
CA SER A 129 -9.80 14.68 3.37
C SER A 129 -10.28 14.13 2.02
N ALA A 130 -11.37 14.64 1.47
CA ALA A 130 -11.87 14.25 0.14
C ALA A 130 -10.91 14.66 -1.00
N GLY A 131 -10.09 15.69 -0.78
CA GLY A 131 -9.08 16.15 -1.73
C GLY A 131 -7.76 15.38 -1.68
N LEU A 132 -7.54 14.54 -0.66
CA LEU A 132 -6.30 13.76 -0.54
C LEU A 132 -6.21 12.73 -1.66
N LYS A 133 -5.07 12.71 -2.35
CA LYS A 133 -4.78 11.77 -3.43
C LYS A 133 -3.40 11.19 -3.23
N LEU A 134 -3.24 9.91 -3.56
CA LEU A 134 -1.91 9.33 -3.72
C LEU A 134 -1.23 9.95 -4.92
N ALA A 135 0.02 10.37 -4.75
CA ALA A 135 0.83 10.87 -5.85
C ALA A 135 0.89 9.82 -6.98
N ILE A 136 0.94 10.33 -8.20
CA ILE A 136 1.06 9.53 -9.41
C ILE A 136 2.45 9.78 -9.96
N GLU A 137 3.13 8.70 -10.30
CA GLU A 137 4.45 8.76 -10.91
C GLU A 137 4.33 8.74 -12.43
N GLY A 138 5.22 9.47 -13.10
CA GLY A 138 5.28 9.54 -14.55
C GLY A 138 4.31 10.53 -15.18
N THR A 139 4.62 10.93 -16.40
CA THR A 139 3.76 11.75 -17.25
C THR A 139 3.85 11.16 -18.65
N SER A 140 2.69 10.97 -19.29
CA SER A 140 2.66 10.38 -20.63
C SER A 140 3.36 11.27 -21.64
N VAL A 141 4.27 10.68 -22.42
CA VAL A 141 4.70 11.28 -23.68
C VAL A 141 3.62 11.11 -24.75
N ALA A 142 3.64 11.96 -25.78
CA ALA A 142 2.78 11.79 -26.93
C ALA A 142 3.18 10.53 -27.72
N THR A 143 2.19 9.73 -28.13
CA THR A 143 2.42 8.51 -28.92
C THR A 143 1.20 8.15 -29.77
N ASN A 144 1.45 7.56 -30.94
CA ASN A 144 0.44 6.87 -31.75
C ASN A 144 0.34 5.37 -31.42
N ARG A 145 1.28 4.82 -30.63
CA ARG A 145 1.30 3.41 -30.24
C ARG A 145 0.04 3.02 -29.49
N LYS A 146 -0.56 3.94 -28.70
CA LYS A 146 -1.86 3.75 -28.04
C LYS A 146 -2.92 3.23 -29.02
N ASP A 147 -3.08 3.89 -30.16
CA ASP A 147 -4.09 3.50 -31.16
C ASP A 147 -3.70 2.21 -31.88
N GLN A 148 -2.40 2.01 -32.12
CA GLN A 148 -1.88 0.83 -32.80
C GLN A 148 -2.03 -0.46 -31.98
N VAL A 149 -2.04 -0.39 -30.64
CA VAL A 149 -2.14 -1.56 -29.76
C VAL A 149 -3.55 -1.75 -29.19
N ASN A 150 -4.43 -0.77 -29.37
CA ASN A 150 -5.80 -0.82 -28.86
C ASN A 150 -6.60 -1.97 -29.50
N GLY A 151 -7.22 -2.80 -28.68
CA GLY A 151 -7.99 -3.97 -29.11
C GLY A 151 -7.14 -5.15 -29.60
N LYS A 152 -5.81 -5.04 -29.58
CA LYS A 152 -4.92 -6.14 -29.98
C LYS A 152 -4.66 -7.10 -28.83
N THR A 153 -4.44 -8.36 -29.19
CA THR A 153 -4.10 -9.44 -28.26
C THR A 153 -2.70 -9.98 -28.58
N TYR A 154 -1.90 -10.18 -27.55
CA TYR A 154 -0.55 -10.69 -27.62
C TYR A 154 -0.46 -12.03 -26.91
N GLN A 155 0.14 -13.03 -27.55
CA GLN A 155 0.33 -14.38 -27.03
C GLN A 155 1.75 -14.52 -26.47
N PHE A 156 1.86 -14.79 -25.17
CA PHE A 156 3.16 -15.05 -24.54
C PHE A 156 3.76 -16.37 -25.02
N ALA A 157 5.08 -16.40 -25.17
CA ALA A 157 5.81 -17.66 -25.24
C ALA A 157 5.65 -18.45 -23.93
N GLU A 158 5.97 -19.75 -23.96
CA GLU A 158 5.97 -20.58 -22.74
C GLU A 158 6.85 -19.91 -21.66
N ASN A 159 6.31 -19.80 -20.46
CA ASN A 159 6.93 -19.07 -19.37
C ASN A 159 6.58 -19.66 -18.01
N SER A 160 7.40 -19.35 -17.01
CA SER A 160 7.27 -19.89 -15.65
C SER A 160 6.05 -19.40 -14.84
N TYR A 161 5.22 -18.53 -15.44
CA TYR A 161 4.05 -17.92 -14.81
C TYR A 161 2.73 -18.45 -15.38
N ASN A 162 2.77 -19.36 -16.35
CA ASN A 162 1.60 -19.82 -17.11
C ASN A 162 0.78 -18.68 -17.72
N ALA A 163 1.40 -17.52 -17.95
CA ALA A 163 0.76 -16.41 -18.63
C ALA A 163 0.57 -16.79 -20.10
N GLN A 164 -0.65 -16.69 -20.61
CA GLN A 164 -1.01 -17.10 -21.95
C GLN A 164 -1.15 -15.90 -22.87
N ARG A 165 -1.91 -14.88 -22.46
CA ARG A 165 -2.19 -13.70 -23.30
C ARG A 165 -2.25 -12.40 -22.50
N VAL A 166 -2.03 -11.30 -23.20
CA VAL A 166 -2.36 -9.95 -22.71
C VAL A 166 -3.03 -9.13 -23.81
N SER A 167 -3.99 -8.29 -23.45
CA SER A 167 -4.64 -7.35 -24.36
C SER A 167 -4.93 -6.02 -23.66
N PHE A 168 -5.13 -4.98 -24.48
CA PHE A 168 -5.35 -3.61 -24.02
C PHE A 168 -6.56 -3.02 -24.72
N SER A 169 -7.49 -2.44 -23.95
CA SER A 169 -8.61 -1.68 -24.49
C SER A 169 -8.59 -0.26 -23.96
N PHE A 170 -8.26 0.70 -24.81
CA PHE A 170 -8.24 2.11 -24.50
C PHE A 170 -9.57 2.77 -24.87
N ALA A 171 -10.18 3.45 -23.89
CA ALA A 171 -11.40 4.25 -24.07
C ALA A 171 -11.29 5.52 -23.23
N GLY A 172 -11.22 6.68 -23.91
CA GLY A 172 -10.94 7.97 -23.26
C GLY A 172 -9.62 7.93 -22.48
N ASP A 173 -9.70 8.26 -21.20
CA ASP A 173 -8.58 8.31 -20.25
C ASP A 173 -8.40 7.01 -19.45
N GLN A 174 -8.96 5.89 -19.92
CA GLN A 174 -8.82 4.59 -19.28
C GLN A 174 -8.27 3.54 -20.25
N CYS A 175 -7.52 2.59 -19.69
CA CYS A 175 -7.06 1.39 -20.35
C CYS A 175 -7.51 0.18 -19.52
N GLU A 176 -8.31 -0.71 -20.09
CA GLU A 176 -8.52 -2.04 -19.53
C GLU A 176 -7.36 -2.95 -19.95
N VAL A 177 -6.65 -3.49 -18.96
CA VAL A 177 -5.62 -4.51 -19.15
C VAL A 177 -6.22 -5.86 -18.82
N THR A 178 -6.17 -6.79 -19.78
CA THR A 178 -6.64 -8.17 -19.58
C THR A 178 -5.50 -9.14 -19.76
N PHE A 179 -5.15 -9.86 -18.69
CA PHE A 179 -4.26 -11.02 -18.71
C PHE A 179 -5.08 -12.31 -18.78
N GLU A 180 -4.58 -13.32 -19.50
CA GLU A 180 -5.07 -14.70 -19.44
C GLU A 180 -3.99 -15.58 -18.81
N GLU A 181 -4.32 -16.27 -17.72
CA GLU A 181 -3.43 -17.15 -16.96
C GLU A 181 -4.21 -18.40 -16.55
N ASP A 182 -3.66 -19.59 -16.80
CA ASP A 182 -4.33 -20.87 -16.52
C ASP A 182 -5.80 -20.92 -17.04
N GLY A 183 -6.05 -20.34 -18.23
CA GLY A 183 -7.38 -20.26 -18.84
C GLY A 183 -8.36 -19.31 -18.15
N LYS A 184 -7.89 -18.47 -17.22
CA LYS A 184 -8.69 -17.47 -16.50
C LYS A 184 -8.27 -16.06 -16.89
N ALA A 185 -9.25 -15.20 -17.10
CA ALA A 185 -9.02 -13.79 -17.36
C ALA A 185 -8.90 -12.99 -16.06
N ILE A 186 -7.84 -12.19 -15.94
CA ILE A 186 -7.66 -11.19 -14.90
C ILE A 186 -7.74 -9.82 -15.57
N ARG A 187 -8.74 -9.02 -15.19
CA ARG A 187 -9.04 -7.74 -15.82
C ARG A 187 -9.05 -6.62 -14.78
N PHE A 188 -8.49 -5.48 -15.14
CA PHE A 188 -8.58 -4.26 -14.35
C PHE A 188 -8.40 -3.04 -15.25
N LYS A 189 -9.08 -1.95 -14.90
CA LYS A 189 -8.89 -0.65 -15.53
C LYS A 189 -7.78 0.14 -14.87
N SER A 190 -7.08 0.90 -15.70
CA SER A 190 -6.00 1.79 -15.32
C SER A 190 -6.25 3.18 -15.91
N GLY A 191 -6.12 4.24 -15.12
CA GLY A 191 -6.35 5.61 -15.58
C GLY A 191 -5.11 6.30 -16.13
N ALA A 192 -5.27 7.12 -17.16
CA ALA A 192 -4.20 7.96 -17.71
C ALA A 192 -3.85 9.08 -16.73
N GLY A 193 -2.77 8.91 -15.96
CA GLY A 193 -2.40 9.88 -14.93
C GLY A 193 -3.45 10.05 -13.82
N ALA A 194 -4.32 9.06 -13.60
CA ALA A 194 -5.32 9.03 -12.53
C ALA A 194 -5.47 7.62 -11.96
N TRP A 195 -5.64 7.50 -10.64
CA TRP A 195 -5.95 6.21 -10.01
C TRP A 195 -7.38 5.77 -10.35
N VAL A 196 -7.51 4.57 -10.89
CA VAL A 196 -8.79 3.89 -11.13
C VAL A 196 -8.82 2.62 -10.32
N THR A 197 -9.83 2.46 -9.45
CA THR A 197 -10.04 1.22 -8.70
C THR A 197 -11.06 0.37 -9.44
N ASP A 198 -10.60 -0.76 -9.99
CA ASP A 198 -11.40 -1.67 -10.79
C ASP A 198 -10.71 -3.04 -10.84
N GLY A 199 -11.51 -4.09 -10.99
CA GLY A 199 -10.99 -5.45 -11.06
C GLY A 199 -10.36 -5.94 -9.76
N GLU A 200 -9.81 -7.14 -9.83
CA GLU A 200 -9.27 -7.81 -8.66
C GLU A 200 -8.15 -8.76 -9.03
N LYS A 201 -7.10 -8.76 -8.20
CA LYS A 201 -6.01 -9.71 -8.31
C LYS A 201 -6.41 -11.01 -7.61
N PRO A 202 -6.41 -12.17 -8.29
CA PRO A 202 -6.51 -13.47 -7.63
C PRO A 202 -5.29 -13.71 -6.76
N GLY A 203 -5.46 -14.51 -5.69
CA GLY A 203 -4.35 -14.84 -4.80
C GLY A 203 -3.18 -15.49 -5.54
N ASN A 204 -3.44 -16.55 -6.31
CA ASN A 204 -2.45 -17.21 -7.15
C ASN A 204 -2.60 -16.67 -8.58
N SER A 205 -1.72 -15.74 -8.95
CA SER A 205 -1.66 -15.16 -10.29
C SER A 205 -0.22 -14.81 -10.66
N LEU A 206 0.03 -14.37 -11.90
CA LEU A 206 1.31 -13.87 -12.40
C LEU A 206 1.85 -12.66 -11.61
N PHE A 207 0.97 -12.01 -10.85
CA PHE A 207 1.29 -10.93 -9.93
C PHE A 207 1.81 -11.43 -8.55
N ALA A 208 1.74 -12.72 -8.27
CA ALA A 208 2.19 -13.27 -7.00
C ALA A 208 3.72 -13.35 -6.96
N LEU A 209 4.31 -12.82 -5.90
CA LEU A 209 5.74 -12.98 -5.62
C LEU A 209 5.95 -14.17 -4.70
N ARG A 210 6.91 -15.04 -5.04
CA ARG A 210 7.27 -16.19 -4.20
C ARG A 210 7.61 -15.72 -2.79
N GLY A 211 7.10 -16.43 -1.78
CA GLY A 211 7.30 -16.09 -0.37
C GLY A 211 6.38 -15.01 0.19
N ARG A 212 5.51 -14.40 -0.62
CA ARG A 212 4.40 -13.56 -0.13
C ARG A 212 3.12 -14.36 -0.07
N THR A 213 2.29 -14.09 0.94
CA THR A 213 0.98 -14.71 1.04
C THR A 213 0.11 -14.27 -0.13
N PRO A 214 -0.31 -15.20 -1.02
CA PRO A 214 -1.21 -14.89 -2.12
C PRO A 214 -2.56 -14.46 -1.56
N VAL A 215 -3.00 -13.24 -1.87
CA VAL A 215 -4.27 -12.70 -1.37
C VAL A 215 -5.08 -12.08 -2.48
N ARG A 216 -6.38 -12.37 -2.43
CA ARG A 216 -7.38 -11.71 -3.27
C ARG A 216 -7.52 -10.26 -2.80
N THR A 217 -7.49 -9.30 -3.73
CA THR A 217 -7.54 -7.87 -3.38
C THR A 217 -7.89 -6.99 -4.59
N ALA A 218 -8.67 -5.94 -4.34
CA ALA A 218 -9.01 -4.95 -5.35
C ALA A 218 -7.74 -4.24 -5.88
N ILE A 219 -7.76 -3.91 -7.16
CA ILE A 219 -6.66 -3.22 -7.83
C ILE A 219 -7.02 -1.75 -7.99
N SER A 220 -6.12 -0.85 -7.59
CA SER A 220 -6.13 0.55 -7.97
C SER A 220 -4.94 0.82 -8.86
N SER A 221 -5.17 1.28 -10.09
CA SER A 221 -4.11 1.41 -11.08
C SER A 221 -4.16 2.73 -11.83
N HIS A 222 -2.97 3.22 -12.21
CA HIS A 222 -2.79 4.25 -13.22
C HIS A 222 -1.74 3.79 -14.22
N TYR A 223 -1.74 4.41 -15.40
CA TYR A 223 -0.72 4.21 -16.41
C TYR A 223 -0.19 5.52 -16.94
N TYR A 224 1.00 5.46 -17.55
CA TYR A 224 1.56 6.50 -18.39
C TYR A 224 2.44 5.87 -19.48
N TRP A 225 2.67 6.62 -20.56
CA TRP A 225 3.66 6.25 -21.58
C TRP A 225 5.00 6.90 -21.24
N SER A 226 6.03 6.11 -20.90
CA SER A 226 7.35 6.64 -20.53
C SER A 226 8.14 7.13 -21.75
N ASP A 227 7.90 6.50 -22.89
CA ASP A 227 8.40 6.83 -24.21
C ASP A 227 7.33 6.37 -25.24
N PRO A 228 7.51 6.65 -26.56
CA PRO A 228 6.47 6.35 -27.54
C PRO A 228 6.05 4.87 -27.61
N ASP A 229 6.91 3.94 -27.22
CA ASP A 229 6.67 2.50 -27.36
C ASP A 229 6.54 1.77 -26.02
N THR A 230 6.58 2.49 -24.88
CA THR A 230 6.58 1.86 -23.55
C THR A 230 5.41 2.35 -22.70
N LEU A 231 4.50 1.44 -22.39
CA LEU A 231 3.40 1.63 -21.45
C LEU A 231 3.81 1.15 -20.06
N VAL A 232 3.75 2.03 -19.07
CA VAL A 232 3.99 1.70 -17.66
C VAL A 232 2.67 1.72 -16.91
N VAL A 233 2.34 0.62 -16.24
CA VAL A 233 1.12 0.44 -15.44
C VAL A 233 1.52 0.17 -14.00
N THR A 234 1.18 1.07 -13.09
CA THR A 234 1.34 0.85 -11.65
C THR A 234 0.05 0.28 -11.08
N ALA A 235 0.12 -0.84 -10.38
CA ALA A 235 -1.02 -1.52 -9.77
C ALA A 235 -0.83 -1.63 -8.25
N LYS A 236 -1.55 -0.78 -7.50
CA LYS A 236 -1.64 -0.84 -6.04
C LYS A 236 -2.77 -1.77 -5.63
N TYR A 237 -2.52 -2.54 -4.59
CA TYR A 237 -3.47 -3.52 -4.05
C TYR A 237 -4.08 -2.95 -2.78
N VAL A 238 -5.39 -2.68 -2.80
CA VAL A 238 -6.06 -1.83 -1.79
C VAL A 238 -5.83 -2.29 -0.35
N GLU A 239 -5.70 -3.61 -0.12
CA GLU A 239 -5.48 -4.15 1.22
C GLU A 239 -4.13 -4.90 1.33
N ASN A 240 -3.13 -4.47 0.56
CA ASN A 240 -1.74 -4.92 0.66
C ASN A 240 -0.81 -3.70 0.78
N ALA A 241 0.27 -3.83 1.54
CA ALA A 241 1.27 -2.78 1.71
C ALA A 241 2.24 -2.66 0.52
N HIS A 242 2.01 -3.43 -0.55
CA HIS A 242 2.90 -3.54 -1.69
C HIS A 242 2.17 -3.37 -3.00
N HIS A 243 2.87 -2.83 -3.99
CA HIS A 243 2.37 -2.68 -5.35
C HIS A 243 3.32 -3.31 -6.37
N ASP A 244 2.78 -3.55 -7.56
CA ASP A 244 3.54 -3.97 -8.74
C ASP A 244 3.54 -2.86 -9.80
N VAL A 245 4.56 -2.90 -10.64
CA VAL A 245 4.69 -2.08 -11.85
C VAL A 245 4.87 -3.03 -13.04
N PHE A 246 4.05 -2.88 -14.06
CA PHE A 246 4.16 -3.60 -15.32
C PHE A 246 4.64 -2.64 -16.39
N THR A 247 5.76 -2.96 -17.02
CA THR A 247 6.30 -2.18 -18.13
C THR A 247 6.18 -3.01 -19.39
N PHE A 248 5.29 -2.58 -20.28
CA PHE A 248 5.08 -3.19 -21.60
C PHE A 248 5.87 -2.38 -22.63
N VAL A 249 6.92 -2.98 -23.17
CA VAL A 249 7.74 -2.40 -24.23
C VAL A 249 7.27 -3.00 -25.55
N PHE A 250 6.58 -2.21 -26.36
CA PHE A 250 6.05 -2.65 -27.64
C PHE A 250 7.11 -2.61 -28.74
N SER A 251 6.99 -3.53 -29.69
CA SER A 251 7.68 -3.52 -30.97
C SER A 251 6.69 -3.84 -32.08
N ASP A 252 7.14 -3.83 -33.33
CA ASP A 252 6.26 -4.12 -34.45
C ASP A 252 5.78 -5.58 -34.46
N ASP A 253 6.59 -6.51 -33.92
CA ASP A 253 6.30 -7.94 -33.87
C ASP A 253 5.60 -8.41 -32.56
N GLY A 254 5.46 -7.54 -31.56
CA GLY A 254 4.96 -7.96 -30.25
C GLY A 254 5.22 -6.99 -29.10
N LEU A 255 5.48 -7.56 -27.92
CA LEU A 255 5.88 -6.83 -26.74
C LEU A 255 6.80 -7.64 -25.81
N GLU A 256 7.57 -6.94 -24.99
CA GLU A 256 8.24 -7.46 -23.81
C GLU A 256 7.55 -6.89 -22.56
N LEU A 257 7.12 -7.78 -21.67
CA LEU A 257 6.62 -7.43 -20.34
C LEU A 257 7.74 -7.56 -19.31
N ARG A 258 8.07 -6.45 -18.67
CA ARG A 258 8.98 -6.38 -17.52
C ARG A 258 8.19 -6.16 -16.24
N PHE A 259 8.70 -6.72 -15.16
CA PHE A 259 8.08 -6.66 -13.85
C PHE A 259 8.88 -5.74 -12.93
N GLY A 260 8.16 -4.99 -12.11
CA GLY A 260 8.67 -4.24 -10.97
C GLY A 260 7.78 -4.48 -9.76
N ASN A 261 8.34 -4.37 -8.55
CA ASN A 261 7.57 -4.38 -7.32
C ASN A 261 8.20 -3.46 -6.29
N SER A 262 7.36 -2.93 -5.39
CA SER A 262 7.79 -1.91 -4.45
C SER A 262 8.86 -2.37 -3.46
N VAL A 263 8.87 -3.63 -3.04
CA VAL A 263 9.89 -4.13 -2.09
C VAL A 263 11.26 -4.22 -2.73
N SER A 264 11.37 -4.74 -3.96
CA SER A 264 12.63 -4.74 -4.71
C SER A 264 13.11 -3.30 -4.89
N SER A 265 12.21 -2.39 -5.32
CA SER A 265 12.53 -0.96 -5.47
C SER A 265 13.03 -0.33 -4.16
N PHE A 266 12.40 -0.62 -3.02
CA PHE A 266 12.83 -0.12 -1.72
C PHE A 266 14.20 -0.61 -1.28
N ARG A 267 14.63 -1.79 -1.75
CA ARG A 267 15.96 -2.35 -1.50
C ARG A 267 17.01 -1.92 -2.52
N GLY A 268 16.59 -1.31 -3.63
CA GLY A 268 17.46 -1.06 -4.78
C GLY A 268 17.77 -2.32 -5.59
N ASP A 269 16.99 -3.38 -5.40
CA ASP A 269 17.14 -4.66 -6.09
C ASP A 269 16.30 -4.69 -7.37
N ALA A 270 16.66 -5.55 -8.32
CA ALA A 270 15.79 -5.91 -9.43
C ALA A 270 14.56 -6.69 -8.96
N ASP A 271 13.49 -6.68 -9.76
CA ASP A 271 12.38 -7.62 -9.56
C ASP A 271 12.89 -9.07 -9.78
N PRO A 272 12.52 -10.03 -8.91
CA PRO A 272 12.95 -11.42 -9.08
C PRO A 272 12.26 -12.13 -10.26
N ARG A 273 11.21 -11.55 -10.85
CA ARG A 273 10.52 -12.11 -12.01
C ARG A 273 11.27 -11.74 -13.28
N ALA A 274 11.58 -12.75 -14.10
CA ALA A 274 12.21 -12.54 -15.40
C ALA A 274 11.21 -11.91 -16.39
N PRO A 275 11.65 -11.00 -17.27
CA PRO A 275 10.81 -10.49 -18.35
C PRO A 275 10.31 -11.62 -19.25
N ILE A 276 9.11 -11.44 -19.80
CA ILE A 276 8.50 -12.38 -20.75
C ILE A 276 8.11 -11.66 -22.03
N ARG A 277 8.10 -12.38 -23.15
CA ARG A 277 7.80 -11.83 -24.47
C ARG A 277 6.51 -12.41 -25.02
N ALA A 278 5.74 -11.57 -25.71
CA ALA A 278 4.56 -11.97 -26.42
C ALA A 278 4.62 -11.50 -27.87
N ALA A 279 4.15 -12.35 -28.78
CA ALA A 279 3.96 -12.02 -30.19
C ALA A 279 2.54 -11.50 -30.40
N LEU A 280 2.36 -10.58 -31.35
CA LEU A 280 1.03 -10.19 -31.78
C LEU A 280 0.29 -11.39 -32.37
N VAL A 281 -0.96 -11.63 -31.96
CA VAL A 281 -1.82 -12.62 -32.60
C VAL A 281 -2.56 -11.92 -33.75
N ASP A 282 -2.45 -12.45 -34.96
CA ASP A 282 -3.21 -11.96 -36.11
C ASP A 282 -4.71 -11.99 -35.78
N ALA A 283 -5.37 -10.85 -36.00
CA ALA A 283 -6.80 -10.64 -35.77
C ALA A 283 -7.66 -11.30 -36.85
#